data_AF-A0A7Y8BNE3-F1
#
_entry.id   AF-A0A7Y8BNE3-F1
#
_cell.length_a   1.000
_cell.length_b   1.000
_cell.length_c   1.000
_cell.angle_alpha   90.00
_cell.angle_beta   90.00
_cell.angle_gamma   90.00
#
_symmetry.space_group_name_H-M   'P 1'
#
loop_
_entity.id
_entity.type
_entity.pdbx_description
1 polymer ?
#
loop_
_entity_poly.entity_id
_entity_poly.type
_entity_poly.pdbx_seq_one_letter_code
_entity_poly.pdbx_strand_id
1 'polypeptide(L)'
;MTAIYDGLDFKTPLEAQWAAFFDLAGWTWHTNPASVGNWAPDFRVEFSCGHSEYYVTYTLLVAVLPFSSIEAFGDHPSLSHCYGIESPYDDLHPSVDAGAAFGTSPHVTVWEFSHGAGGGQYNVREWVREADSLWSKAAQLVHSGVKQSATKA
;
A
#
# COMPACT_ATOMS: atom_id res chain seq x y z
N MET A 1 13.55 -1.59 -13.91
CA MET A 1 13.76 -0.13 -14.02
C MET A 1 13.32 0.45 -12.69
N THR A 2 14.13 1.31 -12.08
CA THR A 2 13.74 2.05 -10.87
C THR A 2 12.92 3.27 -11.26
N ALA A 3 12.12 3.78 -10.34
CA ALA A 3 11.29 4.95 -10.53
C ALA A 3 11.46 5.92 -9.37
N ILE A 4 11.27 7.20 -9.64
CA ILE A 4 11.41 8.27 -8.65
C ILE A 4 10.05 8.93 -8.45
N TYR A 5 9.66 9.07 -7.18
CA TYR A 5 8.51 9.86 -6.77
C TYR A 5 8.85 10.60 -5.47
N ASP A 6 8.50 11.89 -5.42
CA ASP A 6 8.81 12.81 -4.29
C ASP A 6 10.25 12.73 -3.77
N GLY A 7 11.22 12.60 -4.69
CA GLY A 7 12.64 12.51 -4.36
C GLY A 7 13.10 11.16 -3.77
N LEU A 8 12.20 10.17 -3.67
CA LEU A 8 12.51 8.82 -3.22
C LEU A 8 12.67 7.85 -4.41
N ASP A 9 13.68 7.00 -4.34
CA ASP A 9 13.90 5.90 -5.29
C ASP A 9 13.08 4.66 -4.89
N PHE A 10 12.30 4.15 -5.83
CA PHE A 10 11.51 2.93 -5.68
C PHE A 10 12.07 1.78 -6.52
N LYS A 11 11.90 0.55 -6.04
CA LYS A 11 12.42 -0.67 -6.71
C LYS A 11 11.69 -0.88 -8.03
N THR A 12 10.41 -0.53 -8.07
CA THR A 12 9.55 -0.65 -9.24
C THR A 12 8.76 0.64 -9.50
N PRO A 13 8.37 0.91 -10.76
CA PRO A 13 7.43 1.99 -11.08
C PRO A 13 6.06 1.81 -10.43
N LEU A 14 5.66 0.55 -10.18
CA LEU A 14 4.38 0.25 -9.55
C LEU A 14 4.36 0.70 -8.09
N GLU A 15 5.44 0.47 -7.33
CA GLU A 15 5.58 1.00 -5.97
C GLU A 15 5.54 2.53 -5.97
N ALA A 16 6.28 3.19 -6.88
CA ALA A 16 6.26 4.65 -6.98
C ALA A 16 4.88 5.21 -7.31
N GLN A 17 4.11 4.51 -8.16
CA GLN A 17 2.75 4.90 -8.49
C GLN A 17 1.80 4.73 -7.31
N TRP A 18 1.95 3.66 -6.52
CA TRP A 18 1.19 3.49 -5.29
C TRP A 18 1.50 4.56 -4.25
N ALA A 19 2.77 4.91 -4.06
CA ALA A 19 3.18 6.03 -3.23
C ALA A 19 2.48 7.33 -3.65
N ALA A 20 2.53 7.65 -4.95
CA ALA A 20 1.83 8.83 -5.49
C ALA A 20 0.31 8.76 -5.35
N PHE A 21 -0.27 7.58 -5.45
CA PHE A 21 -1.69 7.37 -5.21
C PHE A 21 -2.07 7.62 -3.75
N PHE A 22 -1.26 7.15 -2.79
CA PHE A 22 -1.51 7.36 -1.37
C PHE A 22 -1.55 8.86 -1.03
N ASP A 23 -0.59 9.65 -1.53
CA ASP A 23 -0.61 11.10 -1.33
C ASP A 23 -1.85 11.77 -1.94
N LEU A 24 -2.24 11.37 -3.16
CA LEU A 24 -3.45 11.88 -3.81
C LEU A 24 -4.74 11.47 -3.08
N ALA A 25 -4.74 10.30 -2.43
CA ALA A 25 -5.85 9.81 -1.62
C ALA A 25 -5.86 10.41 -0.20
N GLY A 26 -4.85 11.20 0.18
CA GLY A 26 -4.69 11.75 1.53
C GLY A 26 -4.31 10.71 2.57
N TRP A 27 -3.68 9.60 2.15
CA TRP A 27 -3.18 8.54 3.02
C TRP A 27 -1.74 8.81 3.38
N THR A 28 -1.36 8.56 4.63
CA THR A 28 0.05 8.67 5.07
C THR A 28 0.74 7.35 4.80
N TRP A 29 2.00 7.37 4.34
CA TRP A 29 2.72 6.15 4.02
C TRP A 29 4.21 6.25 4.36
N HIS A 30 4.80 5.07 4.62
CA HIS A 30 6.24 4.90 4.82
C HIS A 30 6.72 3.67 4.06
N THR A 31 7.91 3.72 3.46
CA THR A 31 8.51 2.59 2.75
C THR A 31 9.35 1.71 3.65
N ASN A 32 9.53 0.45 3.23
CA ASN A 32 10.41 -0.53 3.86
C ASN A 32 10.20 -0.66 5.39
N PRO A 33 8.96 -0.90 5.86
CA PRO A 33 8.74 -1.28 7.26
C PRO A 33 9.50 -2.58 7.60
N ALA A 34 9.59 -2.87 8.91
CA ALA A 34 10.18 -4.13 9.36
C ALA A 34 9.47 -5.36 8.75
N SER A 35 10.21 -6.46 8.62
CA SER A 35 9.65 -7.70 8.08
C SER A 35 8.77 -8.42 9.10
N VAL A 36 7.75 -9.10 8.60
CA VAL A 36 6.89 -10.01 9.35
C VAL A 36 7.17 -11.44 8.88
N GLY A 37 7.97 -12.20 9.62
CA GLY A 37 8.34 -13.55 9.24
C GLY A 37 9.08 -13.64 7.90
N ASN A 38 8.49 -14.37 6.95
CA ASN A 38 9.02 -14.52 5.58
C ASN A 38 8.54 -13.42 4.62
N TRP A 39 7.83 -12.41 5.12
CA TRP A 39 7.30 -11.30 4.35
C TRP A 39 8.02 -10.00 4.69
N ALA A 40 8.51 -9.30 3.66
CA ALA A 40 8.99 -7.93 3.77
C ALA A 40 7.94 -7.00 3.11
N PRO A 41 7.14 -6.24 3.88
CA PRO A 41 6.17 -5.32 3.30
C PRO A 41 6.87 -4.17 2.57
N ASP A 42 6.23 -3.65 1.53
CA ASP A 42 6.74 -2.52 0.76
C ASP A 42 6.36 -1.19 1.41
N PHE A 43 5.14 -1.12 1.97
CA PHE A 43 4.64 0.08 2.64
C PHE A 43 3.97 -0.21 3.98
N ARG A 44 4.05 0.76 4.88
CA ARG A 44 3.09 0.95 5.97
C ARG A 44 2.20 2.13 5.62
N VAL A 45 0.89 1.94 5.59
CA VAL A 45 -0.07 2.93 5.08
C VAL A 45 -1.13 3.21 6.13
N GLU A 46 -1.36 4.49 6.45
CA GLU A 46 -2.38 4.95 7.37
C GLU A 46 -3.46 5.76 6.65
N PHE A 47 -4.72 5.48 6.95
CA PHE A 47 -5.87 6.19 6.38
C PHE A 47 -7.03 6.26 7.36
N SER A 48 -7.87 7.28 7.23
CA SER A 48 -9.02 7.49 8.10
C SER A 48 -10.32 7.03 7.45
N CYS A 49 -11.26 6.54 8.26
CA CYS A 49 -12.63 6.34 7.80
C CYS A 49 -13.37 7.68 7.71
N GLY A 50 -13.94 7.97 6.53
CA GLY A 50 -14.78 9.15 6.32
C GLY A 50 -16.26 8.96 6.67
N HIS A 51 -16.67 7.79 7.19
CA HIS A 51 -18.07 7.43 7.40
C HIS A 51 -18.51 7.34 8.87
N SER A 52 -17.59 7.40 9.83
CA SER A 52 -17.92 7.32 11.26
C SER A 52 -18.01 8.70 11.92
N GLU A 53 -18.86 8.80 12.94
CA GLU A 53 -19.00 9.96 13.82
C GLU A 53 -17.71 10.25 14.62
N TYR A 54 -16.78 9.30 14.64
CA TYR A 54 -15.44 9.38 15.22
C TYR A 54 -14.39 9.23 14.12
N TYR A 55 -13.34 10.04 14.16
CA TYR A 55 -12.17 9.88 13.28
C TYR A 55 -11.37 8.64 13.72
N VAL A 56 -11.65 7.50 13.09
CA VAL A 56 -10.86 6.27 13.28
C VAL A 56 -9.82 6.20 12.16
N THR A 57 -8.56 6.04 12.56
CA THR A 57 -7.44 5.79 11.66
C THR A 57 -7.12 4.31 11.67
N TYR A 58 -6.82 3.79 10.49
CA TYR A 58 -6.43 2.41 10.25
C TYR A 58 -5.06 2.36 9.62
N THR A 59 -4.32 1.28 9.89
CA THR A 59 -2.97 1.04 9.41
C THR A 59 -2.88 -0.31 8.71
N LEU A 60 -2.33 -0.32 7.50
CA LEU A 60 -2.00 -1.54 6.76
C LEU A 60 -0.49 -1.71 6.57
N LEU A 61 -0.04 -2.96 6.56
CA LEU A 61 1.21 -3.34 5.90
C LEU A 61 0.89 -3.85 4.50
N VAL A 62 1.52 -3.27 3.48
CA VAL A 62 1.15 -3.49 2.08
C VAL A 62 2.28 -4.19 1.34
N ALA A 63 1.93 -5.25 0.61
CA ALA A 63 2.77 -5.84 -0.43
C ALA A 63 2.32 -5.33 -1.80
N VAL A 64 3.25 -4.79 -2.59
CA VAL A 64 2.99 -4.37 -3.97
C VAL A 64 3.46 -5.47 -4.93
N LEU A 65 2.52 -6.07 -5.63
CA LEU A 65 2.73 -7.24 -6.48
C LEU A 65 2.30 -6.94 -7.91
N PRO A 66 3.03 -7.41 -8.94
CA PRO A 66 2.76 -7.09 -10.34
C PRO A 66 1.62 -7.97 -10.92
N PHE A 67 0.53 -8.14 -10.16
CA PHE A 67 -0.62 -8.94 -10.55
C PHE A 67 -1.80 -8.07 -10.94
N SER A 68 -2.53 -8.53 -11.96
CA SER A 68 -3.70 -7.86 -12.52
C SER A 68 -5.03 -8.50 -12.11
N SER A 69 -5.01 -9.51 -11.23
CA SER A 69 -6.21 -10.10 -10.63
C SER A 69 -5.96 -10.47 -9.16
N ILE A 70 -7.03 -10.50 -8.36
CA ILE A 70 -6.94 -10.77 -6.92
C ILE A 70 -6.55 -12.23 -6.66
N GLU A 71 -7.04 -13.16 -7.49
CA GLU A 71 -6.78 -14.59 -7.35
C GLU A 71 -5.29 -14.92 -7.51
N ALA A 72 -4.55 -14.11 -8.28
CA ALA A 72 -3.12 -14.28 -8.49
C ALA A 72 -2.29 -14.00 -7.21
N PHE A 73 -2.86 -13.34 -6.19
CA PHE A 73 -2.20 -13.23 -4.89
C PHE A 73 -2.06 -14.58 -4.21
N GLY A 74 -3.00 -15.51 -4.42
CA GLY A 74 -3.00 -16.84 -3.79
C GLY A 74 -2.79 -16.74 -2.28
N ASP A 75 -1.85 -17.54 -1.77
CA ASP A 75 -1.50 -17.59 -0.35
C ASP A 75 -0.35 -16.62 0.00
N HIS A 76 -0.28 -15.46 -0.67
CA HIS A 76 0.77 -14.48 -0.38
C HIS A 76 0.73 -14.10 1.12
N PRO A 77 1.87 -14.10 1.84
CA PRO A 77 1.91 -13.91 3.28
C PRO A 77 1.20 -12.66 3.80
N SER A 78 1.11 -11.60 3.00
CA SER A 78 0.38 -10.38 3.36
C SER A 78 -1.10 -10.63 3.67
N LEU A 79 -1.70 -11.68 3.11
CA LEU A 79 -3.11 -12.02 3.30
C LEU A 79 -3.36 -12.95 4.49
N SER A 80 -2.30 -13.38 5.18
CA SER A 80 -2.41 -14.18 6.41
C SER A 80 -2.61 -13.32 7.66
N HIS A 81 -2.60 -11.99 7.52
CA HIS A 81 -2.60 -11.03 8.63
C HIS A 81 -3.88 -10.17 8.64
N CYS A 82 -5.06 -10.79 8.75
CA CYS A 82 -6.36 -10.12 8.57
C CYS A 82 -6.86 -9.33 9.79
N TYR A 83 -6.23 -9.43 10.96
CA TYR A 83 -6.73 -8.79 12.20
C TYR A 83 -5.55 -8.34 13.08
N GLY A 84 -4.54 -7.81 12.41
CA GLY A 84 -3.31 -7.31 12.99
C GLY A 84 -2.11 -8.22 12.75
N ILE A 85 -0.98 -7.80 13.31
CA ILE A 85 0.28 -8.55 13.28
C ILE A 85 0.44 -9.26 14.62
N GLU A 86 0.59 -10.58 14.57
CA GLU A 86 0.74 -11.41 15.76
C GLU A 86 2.21 -11.51 16.22
N SER A 87 2.39 -11.92 17.48
CA SER A 87 3.68 -12.27 18.05
C SER A 87 4.43 -13.29 17.17
N PRO A 88 5.76 -13.18 17.01
CA PRO A 88 6.68 -12.28 17.72
C PRO A 88 6.90 -10.92 17.03
N TYR A 89 6.05 -10.51 16.08
CA TYR A 89 6.28 -9.31 15.26
C TYR A 89 5.41 -8.11 15.65
N ASP A 90 4.50 -8.28 16.61
CA ASP A 90 3.57 -7.26 17.10
C ASP A 90 4.29 -6.02 17.66
N ASP A 91 5.37 -6.22 18.43
CA ASP A 91 6.18 -5.12 18.97
C ASP A 91 6.83 -4.24 17.89
N LEU A 92 7.11 -4.80 16.70
CA LEU A 92 7.68 -4.07 15.57
C LEU A 92 6.61 -3.34 14.75
N HIS A 93 5.35 -3.73 14.92
CA HIS A 93 4.22 -3.26 14.13
C HIS A 93 3.04 -2.86 15.02
N PRO A 94 3.25 -1.94 15.98
CA PRO A 94 2.18 -1.51 16.86
C PRO A 94 1.06 -0.87 16.06
N SER A 95 -0.18 -1.21 16.41
CA SER A 95 -1.39 -0.62 15.81
C SER A 95 -1.51 -0.84 14.29
N VAL A 96 -0.94 -1.92 13.76
CA VAL A 96 -1.28 -2.40 12.41
C VAL A 96 -2.56 -3.21 12.49
N ASP A 97 -3.54 -2.87 11.66
CA ASP A 97 -4.84 -3.53 11.64
C ASP A 97 -4.88 -4.73 10.69
N ALA A 98 -4.11 -4.70 9.61
CA ALA A 98 -3.98 -5.86 8.71
C ALA A 98 -2.77 -5.78 7.76
N GLY A 99 -2.44 -6.93 7.19
CA GLY A 99 -1.69 -7.03 5.95
C GLY A 99 -2.60 -6.91 4.72
N ALA A 100 -2.03 -6.42 3.62
CA ALA A 100 -2.75 -6.15 2.39
C ALA A 100 -1.91 -6.48 1.15
N ALA A 101 -2.57 -6.92 0.08
CA ALA A 101 -1.95 -7.11 -1.23
C ALA A 101 -2.48 -6.09 -2.24
N PHE A 102 -1.56 -5.40 -2.90
CA PHE A 102 -1.83 -4.33 -3.85
C PHE A 102 -1.23 -4.69 -5.21
N GLY A 103 -2.09 -4.78 -6.21
CA GLY A 103 -1.78 -5.19 -7.58
C GLY A 103 -1.51 -4.00 -8.50
N THR A 104 -1.75 -4.21 -9.80
CA THR A 104 -1.50 -3.20 -10.84
C THR A 104 -2.58 -2.12 -10.97
N SER A 105 -3.59 -2.12 -10.11
CA SER A 105 -4.65 -1.08 -10.10
C SER A 105 -5.44 -1.08 -8.78
N PRO A 106 -6.23 -0.03 -8.50
CA PRO A 106 -7.15 0.00 -7.35
C PRO A 106 -8.16 -1.14 -7.29
N HIS A 107 -8.51 -1.75 -8.44
CA HIS A 107 -9.41 -2.91 -8.50
C HIS A 107 -8.75 -4.20 -8.04
N VAL A 108 -7.42 -4.24 -8.04
CA VAL A 108 -6.63 -5.41 -7.68
C VAL A 108 -5.97 -5.12 -6.35
N THR A 109 -6.77 -4.78 -5.34
CA THR A 109 -6.31 -4.57 -3.98
C THR A 109 -7.20 -5.36 -3.04
N VAL A 110 -6.60 -5.92 -2.00
CA VAL A 110 -7.35 -6.71 -1.03
C VAL A 110 -6.68 -6.68 0.34
N TRP A 111 -7.49 -6.47 1.37
CA TRP A 111 -7.18 -6.74 2.76
C TRP A 111 -8.45 -7.13 3.48
N GLU A 112 -8.32 -7.72 4.65
CA GLU A 112 -9.43 -8.06 5.53
C GLU A 112 -9.11 -7.48 6.91
N PHE A 113 -10.10 -6.91 7.59
CA PHE A 113 -9.99 -6.41 8.97
C PHE A 113 -11.36 -6.08 9.57
N SER A 114 -11.35 -5.67 10.85
CA SER A 114 -12.54 -5.21 11.56
C SER A 114 -12.84 -3.73 11.27
N HIS A 115 -14.07 -3.42 10.86
CA HIS A 115 -14.56 -2.07 10.65
C HIS A 115 -16.04 -1.94 11.08
N GLY A 116 -16.32 -1.05 12.03
CA GLY A 116 -17.66 -0.87 12.60
C GLY A 116 -18.10 -2.06 13.45
N ALA A 117 -19.33 -2.54 13.26
CA ALA A 117 -19.89 -3.68 14.00
C ALA A 117 -19.52 -5.05 13.42
N GLY A 118 -18.68 -5.11 12.38
CA GLY A 118 -18.31 -6.33 11.69
C GLY A 118 -16.87 -6.35 11.19
N GLY A 119 -16.51 -7.43 10.52
CA GLY A 119 -15.28 -7.58 9.75
C GLY A 119 -15.62 -7.91 8.29
N GLY A 120 -14.67 -7.67 7.40
CA GLY A 120 -14.89 -7.93 5.98
C GLY A 120 -13.62 -7.75 5.17
N GLN A 121 -13.71 -8.22 3.93
CA GLN A 121 -12.71 -7.96 2.92
C GLN A 121 -13.03 -6.62 2.26
N TYR A 122 -11.99 -5.81 2.07
CA TYR A 122 -12.09 -4.46 1.49
C TYR A 122 -11.03 -4.28 0.41
N ASN A 123 -11.27 -3.27 -0.43
CA ASN A 123 -10.34 -2.80 -1.44
C ASN A 123 -10.31 -1.26 -1.48
N VAL A 124 -9.33 -0.69 -2.19
CA VAL A 124 -9.12 0.76 -2.28
C VAL A 124 -10.35 1.52 -2.75
N ARG A 125 -11.18 0.95 -3.65
CA ARG A 125 -12.33 1.66 -4.24
C ARG A 125 -13.45 1.91 -3.24
N GLU A 126 -13.51 1.13 -2.16
CA GLU A 126 -14.48 1.32 -1.09
C GLU A 126 -14.09 2.48 -0.16
N TRP A 127 -12.81 2.83 -0.13
CA TRP A 127 -12.25 3.84 0.77
C TRP A 127 -11.87 5.15 0.07
N VAL A 128 -11.57 5.10 -1.22
CA VAL A 128 -11.12 6.25 -2.01
C VAL A 128 -12.11 6.53 -3.14
N ARG A 129 -12.79 7.68 -3.05
CA ARG A 129 -13.65 8.17 -4.14
C ARG A 129 -12.79 8.49 -5.37
N GLU A 130 -13.32 8.16 -6.55
CA GLU A 130 -12.64 8.41 -7.83
C GLU A 130 -11.24 7.76 -7.93
N ALA A 131 -11.05 6.60 -7.27
CA ALA A 131 -9.76 5.88 -7.26
C ALA A 131 -9.15 5.70 -8.65
N ASP A 132 -9.94 5.42 -9.68
CA ASP A 132 -9.44 5.26 -11.06
C ASP A 132 -8.84 6.56 -11.64
N SER A 133 -9.44 7.71 -11.30
CA SER A 133 -8.93 9.03 -11.69
C SER A 133 -7.63 9.35 -10.96
N LEU A 134 -7.59 9.10 -9.65
CA LEU A 134 -6.38 9.31 -8.85
C LEU A 134 -5.25 8.37 -9.29
N TRP A 135 -5.54 7.12 -9.63
CA TRP A 135 -4.57 6.16 -10.14
C TRP A 135 -3.95 6.63 -11.46
N SER A 136 -4.78 7.14 -12.36
CA SER A 136 -4.33 7.69 -13.65
C SER A 136 -3.46 8.95 -13.45
N LYS A 137 -3.80 9.80 -12.47
CA LYS A 137 -2.99 10.97 -12.10
C LYS A 137 -1.66 10.54 -11.46
N ALA A 138 -1.69 9.56 -10.56
CA ALA A 138 -0.50 9.03 -9.88
C ALA A 138 0.55 8.54 -10.90
N ALA A 139 0.12 7.85 -11.97
CA ALA A 139 1.02 7.41 -13.05
C ALA A 139 1.81 8.56 -13.69
N GLN A 140 1.21 9.75 -13.77
CA GLN A 140 1.83 10.94 -14.40
C GLN A 140 2.84 11.64 -13.48
N LEU A 141 2.82 11.36 -12.18
CA LEU A 141 3.73 11.95 -11.19
C LEU A 141 5.03 11.14 -11.04
N VAL A 142 5.05 9.90 -11.53
CA VAL A 142 6.19 9.00 -11.43
C VAL A 142 7.16 9.23 -12.59
N HIS A 143 8.45 9.39 -12.26
CA HIS A 143 9.49 9.62 -13.24
C HIS A 143 10.36 8.37 -13.41
N SER A 144 10.69 8.03 -14.65
CA SER A 144 11.69 6.99 -14.93
C SER A 144 13.05 7.45 -14.39
N GLY A 145 13.66 6.63 -13.52
CA GLY A 145 14.99 6.89 -12.99
C GLY A 145 16.07 6.72 -14.06
N VAL A 146 16.23 7.69 -14.95
CA VAL A 146 17.46 7.80 -15.76
C VAL A 146 18.50 8.43 -14.86
N LYS A 147 19.45 7.63 -14.35
CA LYS A 147 20.66 8.17 -13.72
C LYS A 147 21.33 9.08 -14.75
N GLN A 148 21.29 10.40 -14.54
CA GLN A 148 22.16 11.29 -15.29
C GLN A 148 23.59 10.97 -14.86
N SER A 149 24.31 10.22 -15.69
CA SER A 149 25.75 10.07 -15.58
C SER A 149 26.33 11.47 -15.68
N ALA A 150 26.86 11.99 -14.57
CA ALA A 150 27.60 13.23 -14.56
C ALA A 150 28.86 13.05 -15.41
N THR A 151 28.82 13.52 -16.66
CA THR A 151 30.01 13.67 -17.47
C THR A 151 30.83 14.79 -16.86
N LYS A 152 31.87 14.42 -16.10
CA LYS A 152 32.88 15.35 -15.61
C LYS A 152 33.68 15.82 -16.83
N ALA A 153 33.68 17.13 -17.06
CA ALA A 153 34.54 17.80 -18.04
C ALA A 153 36.02 17.71 -17.64
#